data_AF-A0A954F3W5-F1
#
_entry.id   AF-A0A954F3W5-F1
#
_cell.length_a   1.000
_cell.length_b   1.000
_cell.length_c   1.000
_cell.angle_alpha   90.00
_cell.angle_beta   90.00
_cell.angle_gamma   90.00
#
_symmetry.space_group_name_H-M   'P 1'
#
loop_
_entity.id
_entity.type
_entity.pdbx_description
1 polymer ?
#
loop_
_entity_poly.entity_id
_entity_poly.type
_entity_poly.pdbx_seq_one_letter_code
_entity_poly.pdbx_strand_id
1 'polypeptide(L)'
;TPLMEQYQAGQLDEWTPVELARELRVFLAHLELSGTVFRSNHASNYLALKGTLPKDQAALVAVLDKVLAHPERAPFVPEWLRAL
;
A
#
# COMPACT_ATOMS: atom_id res chain seq x y z
N THR A 1 9.62 20.31 7.48
CA THR A 1 9.92 20.19 6.04
C THR A 1 8.77 20.84 5.29
N PRO A 2 8.97 21.32 4.06
CA PRO A 2 7.90 21.97 3.29
C PRO A 2 6.60 21.15 3.20
N LEU A 3 6.72 19.82 3.09
CA LEU A 3 5.57 18.91 3.03
C LEU A 3 4.80 18.83 4.37
N MET A 4 5.51 18.90 5.50
CA MET A 4 4.89 18.96 6.84
C MET A 4 4.15 20.28 7.07
N GLU A 5 4.69 21.40 6.59
CA GLU A 5 4.06 22.72 6.71
C GLU A 5 2.75 22.78 5.90
N GLN A 6 2.74 22.21 4.69
CA GLN A 6 1.55 22.10 3.86
C GLN A 6 0.46 21.22 4.49
N TYR A 7 0.84 20.07 5.08
CA TYR A 7 -0.08 19.22 5.83
C TYR A 7 -0.68 19.95 7.03
N GLN A 8 0.15 20.62 7.84
CA GLN A 8 -0.32 21.41 8.99
C GLN A 8 -1.22 22.58 8.59
N ALA A 9 -1.00 23.16 7.40
CA ALA A 9 -1.84 24.22 6.84
C ALA A 9 -3.15 23.70 6.21
N GLY A 10 -3.40 22.38 6.22
CA GLY A 10 -4.58 21.76 5.60
C GLY A 10 -4.57 21.83 4.06
N GLN A 11 -3.39 22.00 3.46
CA GLN A 11 -3.19 22.05 2.00
C GLN A 11 -2.87 20.67 1.41
N LEU A 12 -2.57 19.70 2.26
CA LEU A 12 -2.37 18.30 1.91
C LEU A 12 -3.18 17.44 2.87
N ASP A 13 -3.92 16.50 2.30
CA ASP A 13 -4.63 15.48 3.06
C ASP A 13 -3.83 14.17 3.04
N GLU A 14 -3.91 13.42 4.14
CA GLU A 14 -3.40 12.07 4.17
C GLU A 14 -4.33 11.13 3.37
N TRP A 15 -3.73 10.25 2.59
CA TRP A 15 -4.51 9.26 1.83
C TRP A 15 -5.08 8.20 2.76
N THR A 16 -6.32 7.82 2.47
CA THR A 16 -6.98 6.71 3.13
C THR A 16 -6.28 5.37 2.83
N PRO A 17 -6.44 4.34 3.67
CA PRO A 17 -5.91 3.00 3.40
C PRO A 17 -6.34 2.43 2.03
N VAL A 18 -7.56 2.77 1.60
CA VAL A 18 -8.12 2.33 0.32
C VAL A 18 -7.46 3.03 -0.87
N GLU A 19 -7.19 4.34 -0.76
CA GLU A 19 -6.47 5.09 -1.79
C GLU A 19 -5.04 4.60 -1.94
N LEU A 20 -4.35 4.33 -0.83
CA LEU A 20 -3.02 3.74 -0.84
C LEU A 20 -3.01 2.33 -1.44
N ALA A 21 -4.02 1.50 -1.13
CA ALA A 21 -4.15 0.18 -1.76
C ALA A 21 -4.38 0.28 -3.28
N ARG A 22 -5.16 1.27 -3.74
CA ARG A 22 -5.40 1.51 -5.17
C ARG A 22 -4.12 1.91 -5.88
N GLU A 23 -3.35 2.82 -5.30
CA GLU A 23 -2.07 3.23 -5.87
C GLU A 23 -1.08 2.07 -5.91
N LEU A 24 -0.96 1.31 -4.82
CA LEU A 24 -0.07 0.16 -4.77
C LEU A 24 -0.43 -0.92 -5.81
N ARG A 25 -1.74 -1.06 -6.10
CA ARG A 25 -2.23 -1.97 -7.14
C ARG A 25 -1.81 -1.50 -8.52
N VAL A 26 -1.94 -0.21 -8.82
CA VAL A 26 -1.51 0.38 -10.10
C VAL A 26 0.00 0.25 -10.25
N PHE A 27 0.76 0.59 -9.21
CA PHE A 27 2.21 0.45 -9.16
C PHE A 27 2.66 -0.98 -9.45
N LEU A 28 2.13 -1.97 -8.71
CA LEU A 28 2.51 -3.37 -8.90
C LEU A 28 2.04 -3.94 -10.25
N ALA A 29 0.92 -3.47 -10.82
CA ALA A 29 0.43 -3.96 -12.10
C ALA A 29 1.32 -3.54 -13.28
N HIS A 30 2.00 -2.40 -13.18
CA HIS A 30 2.86 -1.86 -14.24
C HIS A 30 4.36 -2.01 -13.96
N LEU A 31 4.72 -2.65 -12.85
CA LEU A 31 6.12 -2.85 -12.49
C LEU A 31 6.73 -3.98 -13.33
N GLU A 32 7.76 -3.66 -14.11
CA GLU A 32 8.48 -4.64 -14.92
C GLU A 32 9.88 -4.86 -14.35
N LEU A 33 9.99 -5.84 -13.46
CA LEU A 33 11.25 -6.17 -12.77
C LEU A 33 11.52 -7.67 -12.80
N SER A 34 12.80 -8.04 -12.81
CA SER A 34 13.25 -9.42 -12.84
C SER A 34 14.06 -9.76 -11.58
N GLY A 35 13.75 -10.88 -10.93
CA GLY A 35 14.51 -11.38 -9.77
C GLY A 35 14.48 -10.46 -8.55
N THR A 36 13.45 -9.61 -8.42
CA THR A 36 13.39 -8.58 -7.39
C THR A 36 12.54 -9.01 -6.20
N VAL A 37 13.05 -8.79 -4.99
CA VAL A 37 12.31 -9.02 -3.74
C VAL A 37 11.46 -7.79 -3.43
N PHE A 38 10.13 -7.96 -3.38
CA PHE A 38 9.19 -6.89 -3.02
C PHE A 38 8.69 -7.05 -1.58
N ARG A 39 8.73 -5.98 -0.80
CA ARG A 39 8.30 -5.95 0.61
C ARG A 39 7.59 -4.64 0.92
N SER A 40 6.36 -4.75 1.40
CA SER A 40 5.59 -3.67 2.03
C SER A 40 5.04 -4.24 3.34
N ASN A 41 5.94 -4.59 4.25
CA ASN A 41 5.61 -5.27 5.52
C ASN A 41 6.21 -4.58 6.74
N HIS A 42 6.59 -3.31 6.59
CA HIS A 42 7.00 -2.45 7.70
C HIS A 42 5.78 -2.00 8.50
N ALA A 43 5.93 -1.70 9.79
CA ALA A 43 4.85 -1.30 10.70
C ALA A 43 4.02 -0.11 10.17
N SER A 44 4.64 0.77 9.37
CA SER A 44 4.00 1.94 8.75
C SER A 44 3.13 1.62 7.52
N ASN A 45 3.00 0.36 7.10
CA ASN A 45 2.13 -0.01 5.97
C ASN A 45 0.73 -0.42 6.46
N TYR A 46 -0.30 0.00 5.72
CA TYR A 46 -1.67 -0.46 5.99
C TYR A 46 -1.90 -1.93 5.62
N LEU A 47 -1.14 -2.47 4.66
CA LEU A 47 -1.25 -3.87 4.23
C LEU A 47 0.15 -4.50 4.21
N ALA A 48 0.28 -5.67 4.82
CA ALA A 48 1.51 -6.44 4.75
C ALA A 48 1.56 -7.26 3.45
N LEU A 49 2.39 -6.85 2.49
CA LEU A 49 2.62 -7.55 1.22
C LEU A 49 4.08 -8.00 1.08
N LYS A 50 4.27 -9.22 0.55
CA LYS A 50 5.59 -9.78 0.26
C LYS A 50 5.54 -10.73 -0.94
N GLY A 51 6.54 -10.65 -1.82
CA GLY A 51 6.72 -11.58 -2.93
C GLY A 51 8.04 -11.37 -3.66
N THR A 52 8.28 -12.15 -4.70
CA THR A 52 9.40 -12.01 -5.62
C THR A 52 8.86 -11.77 -7.03
N LEU A 53 9.30 -10.69 -7.67
CA LEU A 53 8.83 -10.27 -8.99
C LEU A 53 9.70 -10.87 -10.12
N PRO A 54 9.10 -11.26 -11.26
CA PRO A 54 7.67 -11.12 -11.60
C PRO A 54 6.80 -12.28 -11.08
N LYS A 55 7.41 -13.34 -10.54
CA LYS A 55 6.76 -14.61 -10.15
C LYS A 55 5.47 -14.41 -9.33
N ASP A 56 5.50 -13.54 -8.33
CA ASP A 56 4.39 -13.33 -7.39
C ASP A 56 3.55 -12.09 -7.74
N GLN A 57 3.86 -11.36 -8.81
CA GLN A 57 3.24 -10.08 -9.16
C GLN A 57 1.71 -10.20 -9.36
N ALA A 58 1.28 -11.18 -10.17
CA ALA A 58 -0.14 -11.42 -10.40
C ALA A 58 -0.89 -11.79 -9.11
N ALA A 59 -0.25 -12.56 -8.23
CA ALA A 59 -0.83 -12.93 -6.94
C ALA A 59 -0.97 -11.71 -6.01
N LEU A 60 0.04 -10.83 -5.97
CA LEU A 60 0.00 -9.58 -5.20
C LEU A 60 -1.07 -8.62 -5.71
N VAL A 61 -1.19 -8.46 -7.04
CA VAL A 61 -2.26 -7.66 -7.66
C VAL A 61 -3.64 -8.24 -7.32
N ALA A 62 -3.81 -9.57 -7.39
CA ALA A 62 -5.08 -10.20 -7.04
C ALA A 62 -5.45 -10.04 -5.56
N VAL A 63 -4.47 -9.97 -4.64
CA VAL A 63 -4.73 -9.62 -3.23
C VAL A 63 -5.28 -8.19 -3.12
N LEU A 64 -4.67 -7.24 -3.84
CA LEU A 64 -5.13 -5.86 -3.83
C LEU A 64 -6.49 -5.69 -4.49
N ASP A 65 -6.77 -6.39 -5.59
CA ASP A 65 -8.09 -6.38 -6.21
C ASP A 65 -9.19 -6.89 -5.24
N LYS A 66 -8.90 -7.92 -4.42
CA LYS A 66 -9.82 -8.38 -3.37
C LYS A 66 -10.03 -7.35 -2.27
N VAL A 67 -8.95 -6.68 -1.83
CA VAL A 67 -9.03 -5.59 -0.84
C VAL A 67 -9.89 -4.45 -1.37
N LEU A 68 -9.71 -4.06 -2.64
CA LEU A 68 -10.46 -2.97 -3.26
C LEU A 68 -11.93 -3.32 -3.52
N ALA A 69 -12.25 -4.59 -3.76
CA ALA A 69 -13.62 -5.07 -3.92
C ALA A 69 -14.41 -5.11 -2.60
N HIS A 70 -13.71 -5.40 -1.48
CA HIS A 70 -14.30 -5.53 -0.15
C HIS A 70 -13.45 -4.81 0.91
N PRO A 71 -13.32 -3.47 0.84
CA PRO A 71 -12.45 -2.71 1.73
C PRO A 71 -12.86 -2.81 3.20
N GLU A 72 -14.14 -3.07 3.49
CA GLU A 72 -14.67 -3.28 4.83
C GLU A 72 -14.20 -4.58 5.49
N ARG A 73 -13.71 -5.53 4.69
CA ARG A 73 -13.15 -6.82 5.15
C ARG A 73 -11.63 -6.87 5.05
N ALA A 74 -11.01 -5.81 4.53
CA ALA A 74 -9.59 -5.78 4.31
C ALA A 74 -8.84 -5.78 5.66
N PRO A 75 -7.73 -6.52 5.77
CA PRO A 75 -6.94 -6.61 7.00
C PRO A 75 -6.03 -5.38 7.15
N PHE A 76 -6.60 -4.17 7.07
CA PHE A 76 -5.85 -2.95 7.24
C PHE A 76 -5.32 -2.85 8.67
N VAL A 77 -4.03 -2.56 8.82
CA VAL A 77 -3.44 -2.30 10.14
C VAL A 77 -4.05 -0.99 10.68
N PRO A 78 -4.69 -1.00 11.86
CA PRO A 78 -5.24 0.21 12.46
C PRO A 78 -4.15 1.24 12.77
N GLU A 79 -4.49 2.53 12.72
CA GLU A 79 -3.51 3.60 12.86
C GLU A 79 -2.71 3.54 14.19
N TRP A 80 -3.38 3.22 15.29
CA TRP A 80 -2.74 3.07 16.60
C TRP A 80 -1.74 1.91 16.69
N LEU A 81 -1.81 0.94 15.75
CA LEU A 81 -0.88 -0.18 15.65
C LEU A 81 0.20 0.05 14.57
N ARG A 82 0.09 1.12 13.78
CA ARG A 82 1.07 1.53 12.74
C ARG A 82 2.22 2.38 13.27
N ALA A 83 2.16 2.80 14.53
CA ALA A 83 3.24 3.54 15.19
C ALA A 83 4.35 2.59 15.71
N LEU A 84 5.60 3.06 15.63
CA LEU A 84 6.79 2.40 16.19
C LEU A 84 7.00 2.83 17.64
#